data_AF-A0A944SSQ3-F1
#
_entry.id   AF-A0A944SSQ3-F1
#
_cell.length_a   1.000
_cell.length_b   1.000
_cell.length_c   1.000
_cell.angle_alpha   90.00
_cell.angle_beta   90.00
_cell.angle_gamma   90.00
#
_symmetry.space_group_name_H-M   'P 1'
#
loop_
_entity.id
_entity.type
_entity.pdbx_description
1 polymer ?
#
loop_
_entity_poly.entity_id
_entity_poly.type
_entity_poly.pdbx_seq_one_letter_code
_entity_poly.pdbx_strand_id
1 'polypeptide(L)'
;MEIIPVIDLMGGIVVHAKAGIRTAYQPIESMLTEGTDLLAVVADILAFFPFKTIYIADLDAISGQKIDMALYRQCLEEFSDTVFWLDAGIRNRLDMKQFEASERLVMVLGSESLQVRTLLSDIDQCILSLDFKQNQFLGNKKILQQVDLWPGEVIVMNLDRVGIELGPDFDLIADIHSRKRDVQLIAAGGVRGHGDLVSLAEAGTKKVLIASALHQGKITREMLKQY
;
A
#
# COMPACT_ATOMS: atom_id res chain seq x y z
N MET A 1 15.85 5.46 1.62
CA MET A 1 14.82 4.44 1.31
C MET A 1 13.50 5.12 1.57
N GLU A 2 12.54 5.16 0.65
CA GLU A 2 11.30 5.89 0.91
C GLU A 2 10.40 5.11 1.89
N ILE A 3 9.90 5.82 2.91
CA ILE A 3 8.91 5.30 3.85
C ILE A 3 7.54 5.86 3.47
N ILE A 4 6.57 4.97 3.27
CA ILE A 4 5.23 5.30 2.78
C ILE A 4 4.21 4.87 3.86
N PRO A 5 3.53 5.82 4.52
CA PRO A 5 2.42 5.51 5.41
C PRO A 5 1.29 4.80 4.68
N VAL A 6 0.66 3.85 5.36
CA VAL A 6 -0.50 3.09 4.87
C VAL A 6 -1.73 3.47 5.68
N ILE A 7 -2.81 3.76 4.97
CA ILE A 7 -4.14 4.00 5.51
C ILE A 7 -5.08 2.95 4.95
N ASP A 8 -5.75 2.19 5.82
CA ASP A 8 -6.81 1.27 5.44
C ASP A 8 -8.17 1.94 5.71
N LEU A 9 -9.00 2.12 4.68
CA LEU A 9 -10.31 2.78 4.77
C LEU A 9 -11.43 1.74 4.64
N MET A 10 -12.35 1.70 5.62
CA MET A 10 -13.50 0.79 5.61
C MET A 10 -14.69 1.42 6.34
N GLY A 11 -15.88 1.37 5.74
CA GLY A 11 -17.08 1.98 6.30
C GLY A 11 -16.99 3.50 6.41
N GLY A 12 -16.17 4.15 5.57
CA GLY A 12 -15.93 5.60 5.61
C GLY A 12 -14.98 6.08 6.71
N ILE A 13 -14.35 5.17 7.46
CA ILE A 13 -13.35 5.50 8.50
C ILE A 13 -12.05 4.72 8.29
N VAL A 14 -10.96 5.26 8.82
CA VAL A 14 -9.66 4.61 8.87
C VAL A 14 -9.68 3.52 9.95
N VAL A 15 -9.20 2.34 9.59
CA VAL A 15 -9.23 1.15 10.43
C VAL A 15 -7.85 0.50 10.57
N HIS A 16 -7.68 -0.34 11.58
CA HIS A 16 -6.50 -1.20 11.72
C HIS A 16 -6.66 -2.49 10.95
N ALA A 17 -5.88 -2.66 9.88
CA ALA A 17 -5.77 -3.95 9.21
C ALA A 17 -5.09 -5.01 10.10
N LYS A 18 -5.66 -6.23 10.10
CA LYS A 18 -5.20 -7.36 10.91
C LYS A 18 -5.27 -8.67 10.13
N ALA A 19 -4.12 -9.15 9.67
CA ALA A 19 -3.94 -10.43 8.98
C ALA A 19 -4.89 -10.68 7.78
N GLY A 20 -5.39 -9.62 7.15
CA GLY A 20 -6.43 -9.71 6.11
C GLY A 20 -7.77 -10.28 6.60
N ILE A 21 -8.07 -10.21 7.91
CA ILE A 21 -9.34 -10.65 8.52
C ILE A 21 -10.22 -9.42 8.71
N ARG A 22 -10.87 -8.98 7.62
CA ARG A 22 -11.64 -7.72 7.56
C ARG A 22 -12.73 -7.63 8.64
N THR A 23 -13.35 -8.74 9.04
CA THR A 23 -14.36 -8.77 10.11
C THR A 23 -13.82 -8.43 11.49
N ALA A 24 -12.50 -8.44 11.67
CA ALA A 24 -11.84 -8.10 12.92
C ALA A 24 -11.30 -6.65 12.93
N TYR A 25 -11.52 -5.89 11.86
CA TYR A 25 -10.99 -4.53 11.75
C TYR A 25 -11.78 -3.60 12.67
N GLN A 26 -11.07 -2.68 13.32
CA GLN A 26 -11.59 -1.71 14.27
C GLN A 26 -11.12 -0.32 13.85
N PRO A 27 -11.79 0.76 14.30
CA PRO A 27 -11.29 2.12 14.09
C PRO A 27 -9.82 2.24 14.48
N ILE A 28 -9.09 3.11 13.78
CA ILE A 28 -7.68 3.29 14.05
C ILE A 28 -7.43 3.82 15.47
N GLU A 29 -6.59 3.13 16.22
CA GLU A 29 -5.97 3.60 17.45
C GLU A 29 -4.53 4.06 17.14
N SER A 30 -4.22 5.33 17.36
CA SER A 30 -2.98 5.94 16.89
C SER A 30 -2.40 6.91 17.93
N MET A 31 -1.07 6.92 18.06
CA MET A 31 -0.35 7.98 18.79
C MET A 31 -0.20 9.26 17.98
N LEU A 32 -0.51 9.22 16.68
CA LEU A 32 -0.35 10.36 15.76
C LEU A 32 -1.64 11.15 15.57
N THR A 33 -2.81 10.54 15.77
CA THR A 33 -4.11 11.13 15.45
C THR A 33 -5.19 10.62 16.39
N GLU A 34 -6.13 11.48 16.73
CA GLU A 34 -7.40 11.12 17.39
C GLU A 34 -8.55 11.00 16.36
N GLY A 35 -8.31 11.38 15.11
CA GLY A 35 -9.26 11.30 14.02
C GLY A 35 -9.43 9.88 13.50
N THR A 36 -10.59 9.62 12.91
CA THR A 36 -10.87 8.37 12.21
C THR A 36 -11.35 8.59 10.77
N ASP A 37 -11.58 9.83 10.34
CA ASP A 37 -11.82 10.15 8.94
C ASP A 37 -10.49 10.30 8.18
N LEU A 38 -10.53 10.06 6.87
CA LEU A 38 -9.33 10.02 6.03
C LEU A 38 -8.53 11.34 6.07
N LEU A 39 -9.20 12.49 5.98
CA LEU A 39 -8.52 13.77 5.85
C LEU A 39 -7.80 14.16 7.14
N ALA A 40 -8.46 14.02 8.30
CA ALA A 40 -7.85 14.27 9.59
C ALA A 40 -6.61 13.37 9.80
N VAL A 41 -6.75 12.08 9.49
CA VAL A 41 -5.64 11.12 9.62
C VAL A 41 -4.46 11.48 8.69
N VAL A 42 -4.73 11.85 7.44
CA VAL A 42 -3.67 12.30 6.51
C VAL A 42 -3.00 13.57 7.01
N ALA A 43 -3.77 14.57 7.46
CA ALA A 43 -3.23 15.82 7.98
C ALA A 43 -2.29 15.59 9.17
N ASP A 44 -2.70 14.74 10.12
CA ASP A 44 -1.92 14.43 11.31
C ASP A 44 -0.64 13.62 10.99
N ILE A 45 -0.72 12.65 10.06
CA ILE A 45 0.44 11.92 9.56
C ILE A 45 1.46 12.90 8.94
N LEU A 46 0.99 13.84 8.12
CA LEU A 46 1.84 14.83 7.45
C LEU A 46 2.39 15.89 8.41
N ALA A 47 1.64 16.26 9.44
CA ALA A 47 2.09 17.15 10.51
C ALA A 47 3.22 16.51 11.34
N PHE A 48 3.14 15.18 11.57
CA PHE A 48 4.19 14.43 12.22
C PHE A 48 5.47 14.38 11.37
N PHE A 49 5.36 14.05 10.08
CA PHE A 49 6.47 14.04 9.14
C PHE A 49 5.98 14.29 7.70
N PRO A 50 6.67 15.11 6.89
CA PRO A 50 6.22 15.46 5.53
C PRO A 50 6.49 14.31 4.54
N PHE A 51 5.70 13.24 4.64
CA PHE A 51 5.75 12.12 3.72
C PHE A 51 5.36 12.59 2.31
N LYS A 52 6.15 12.20 1.31
CA LYS A 52 5.87 12.54 -0.09
C LYS A 52 4.74 11.69 -0.69
N THR A 53 4.60 10.48 -0.19
CA THR A 53 3.69 9.46 -0.71
C THR A 53 2.90 8.86 0.44
N ILE A 54 1.59 8.69 0.26
CA ILE A 54 0.70 7.96 1.18
C ILE A 54 -0.02 6.87 0.38
N TYR A 55 -0.04 5.66 0.92
CA TYR A 55 -0.82 4.56 0.38
C TYR A 55 -2.18 4.47 1.07
N ILE A 56 -3.24 4.33 0.30
CA ILE A 56 -4.61 4.14 0.76
C ILE A 56 -5.17 2.86 0.17
N ALA A 57 -5.62 1.94 1.02
CA ALA A 57 -6.46 0.81 0.63
C ALA A 57 -7.93 1.16 0.90
N ASP A 58 -8.71 1.37 -0.15
CA ASP A 58 -10.16 1.52 -0.06
C ASP A 58 -10.80 0.12 0.01
N LEU A 59 -10.96 -0.40 1.22
CA LEU A 59 -11.41 -1.77 1.46
C LEU A 59 -12.86 -1.97 1.04
N ASP A 60 -13.67 -0.91 1.03
CA ASP A 60 -15.04 -0.95 0.51
C ASP A 60 -15.03 -1.12 -1.01
N ALA A 61 -14.24 -0.31 -1.73
CA ALA A 61 -14.09 -0.41 -3.18
C ALA A 61 -13.45 -1.75 -3.61
N ILE A 62 -12.42 -2.20 -2.89
CA ILE A 62 -11.82 -3.54 -3.08
C ILE A 62 -12.89 -4.64 -2.91
N SER A 63 -13.79 -4.48 -1.94
CA SER A 63 -14.92 -5.41 -1.72
C SER A 63 -16.04 -5.28 -2.77
N GLY A 64 -15.91 -4.38 -3.74
CA GLY A 64 -16.86 -4.19 -4.84
C GLY A 64 -17.92 -3.12 -4.60
N GLN A 65 -17.80 -2.32 -3.53
CA GLN A 65 -18.65 -1.14 -3.34
C GLN A 65 -18.24 -0.01 -4.28
N LYS A 66 -19.11 0.99 -4.43
CA LYS A 66 -18.82 2.16 -5.26
C LYS A 66 -17.82 3.06 -4.53
N ILE A 67 -16.75 3.43 -5.22
CA ILE A 67 -15.77 4.39 -4.74
C ILE A 67 -16.35 5.80 -4.61
N ASP A 68 -15.99 6.50 -3.53
CA ASP A 68 -16.26 7.92 -3.36
C ASP A 68 -15.12 8.78 -3.93
N MET A 69 -15.20 9.10 -5.22
CA MET A 69 -14.22 9.96 -5.87
C MET A 69 -14.17 11.40 -5.33
N ALA A 70 -15.21 11.87 -4.64
CA ALA A 70 -15.17 13.22 -4.06
C ALA A 70 -14.18 13.29 -2.89
N LEU A 71 -14.13 12.23 -2.08
CA LEU A 71 -13.18 12.10 -0.97
C LEU A 71 -11.72 12.21 -1.45
N TYR A 72 -11.35 11.46 -2.49
CA TYR A 72 -9.98 11.50 -3.03
C TYR A 72 -9.65 12.80 -3.74
N ARG A 73 -10.63 13.44 -4.40
CA ARG A 73 -10.45 14.80 -4.94
C ARG A 73 -10.15 15.81 -3.83
N GLN A 74 -10.87 15.72 -2.72
CA GLN A 74 -10.62 16.58 -1.56
C GLN A 74 -9.22 16.35 -0.97
N CYS A 75 -8.76 15.10 -0.85
CA CYS A 75 -7.38 14.81 -0.44
C CYS A 75 -6.34 15.45 -1.39
N LEU A 76 -6.55 15.35 -2.71
CA LEU A 76 -5.64 15.95 -3.69
C LEU A 76 -5.63 17.48 -3.62
N GLU A 77 -6.77 18.10 -3.34
CA GLU A 77 -6.89 19.56 -3.17
C GLU A 77 -6.21 20.05 -1.89
N GLU A 78 -6.41 19.35 -0.78
CA GLU A 78 -5.91 19.75 0.54
C GLU A 78 -4.41 19.46 0.73
N PHE A 79 -3.91 18.37 0.15
CA PHE A 79 -2.52 17.92 0.30
C PHE A 79 -1.76 18.02 -1.04
N SER A 80 -1.51 19.25 -1.49
CA SER A 80 -0.93 19.57 -2.81
C SER A 80 0.43 18.92 -3.09
N ASP A 81 1.24 18.72 -2.05
CA ASP A 81 2.61 18.22 -2.15
C ASP A 81 2.73 16.69 -1.95
N THR A 82 1.58 16.01 -1.79
CA THR A 82 1.52 14.57 -1.53
C THR A 82 1.02 13.81 -2.76
N VAL A 83 1.65 12.67 -3.03
CA VAL A 83 1.21 11.66 -3.99
C VAL A 83 0.43 10.58 -3.24
N PHE A 84 -0.76 10.26 -3.72
CA PHE A 84 -1.58 9.19 -3.17
C PHE A 84 -1.51 7.95 -4.05
N TRP A 85 -1.12 6.83 -3.45
CA TRP A 85 -1.25 5.51 -4.04
C TRP A 85 -2.57 4.91 -3.59
N LEU A 86 -3.47 4.63 -4.52
CA LEU A 86 -4.82 4.18 -4.20
C LEU A 86 -5.05 2.76 -4.72
N ASP A 87 -5.25 1.83 -3.80
CA ASP A 87 -5.85 0.52 -4.11
C ASP A 87 -7.36 0.60 -3.91
N ALA A 88 -8.09 0.57 -5.02
CA ALA A 88 -9.54 0.61 -5.06
C ALA A 88 -10.15 -0.64 -5.73
N GLY A 89 -9.40 -1.75 -5.78
CA GLY A 89 -9.89 -3.00 -6.36
C GLY A 89 -10.06 -2.94 -7.88
N ILE A 90 -9.15 -2.26 -8.57
CA ILE A 90 -9.17 -2.14 -10.04
C ILE A 90 -9.09 -3.53 -10.68
N ARG A 91 -10.13 -3.92 -11.42
CA ARG A 91 -10.19 -5.23 -12.10
C ARG A 91 -9.69 -5.13 -13.54
N ASN A 92 -9.96 -4.02 -14.20
CA ASN A 92 -9.68 -3.80 -15.62
C ASN A 92 -9.64 -2.32 -16.01
N ARG A 93 -9.35 -2.03 -17.28
CA ARG A 93 -9.24 -0.65 -17.81
C ARG A 93 -10.54 0.16 -17.71
N LEU A 94 -11.71 -0.46 -17.65
CA LEU A 94 -12.97 0.29 -17.48
C LEU A 94 -13.07 0.87 -16.08
N ASP A 95 -12.65 0.12 -15.06
CA ASP A 95 -12.60 0.62 -13.68
C ASP A 95 -11.63 1.81 -13.57
N MET A 96 -10.55 1.83 -14.35
CA MET A 96 -9.63 2.97 -14.41
C MET A 96 -10.25 4.25 -14.96
N LYS A 97 -11.30 4.16 -15.80
CA LYS A 97 -11.90 5.35 -16.44
C LYS A 97 -12.65 6.26 -15.49
N GLN A 98 -12.97 5.79 -14.28
CA GLN A 98 -13.61 6.63 -13.26
C GLN A 98 -12.62 7.56 -12.54
N PHE A 99 -11.31 7.35 -12.74
CA PHE A 99 -10.25 8.18 -12.19
C PHE A 99 -9.79 9.19 -13.24
N GLU A 100 -9.78 10.46 -12.86
CA GLU A 100 -9.17 11.50 -13.69
C GLU A 100 -7.64 11.30 -13.70
N ALA A 101 -7.03 11.51 -14.85
CA ALA A 101 -5.58 11.43 -14.97
C ALA A 101 -4.94 12.48 -14.06
N SER A 102 -4.12 12.04 -13.11
CA SER A 102 -3.43 12.88 -12.15
C SER A 102 -2.07 12.30 -11.86
N GLU A 103 -1.03 13.13 -11.90
CA GLU A 103 0.33 12.72 -11.52
C GLU A 103 0.45 12.45 -10.01
N ARG A 104 -0.51 12.93 -9.21
CA ARG A 104 -0.54 12.78 -7.75
C ARG A 104 -1.50 11.69 -7.27
N LEU A 105 -2.18 10.99 -8.17
CA LEU A 105 -3.05 9.88 -7.82
C LEU A 105 -2.69 8.64 -8.66
N VAL A 106 -1.88 7.77 -8.08
CA VAL A 106 -1.35 6.58 -8.73
C VAL A 106 -2.19 5.38 -8.33
N MET A 107 -2.73 4.64 -9.30
CA MET A 107 -3.53 3.45 -8.99
C MET A 107 -2.63 2.26 -8.66
N VAL A 108 -3.06 1.51 -7.65
CA VAL A 108 -2.50 0.22 -7.28
C VAL A 108 -3.41 -0.88 -7.83
N LEU A 109 -2.81 -1.81 -8.56
CA LEU A 109 -3.46 -2.98 -9.12
C LEU A 109 -3.20 -4.16 -8.18
N GLY A 110 -4.11 -4.43 -7.26
CA GLY A 110 -4.04 -5.61 -6.40
C GLY A 110 -4.24 -6.90 -7.19
N SER A 111 -3.35 -7.88 -7.03
CA SER A 111 -3.43 -9.15 -7.75
C SER A 111 -4.71 -9.93 -7.44
N GLU A 112 -5.29 -9.74 -6.24
CA GLU A 112 -6.57 -10.35 -5.85
C GLU A 112 -7.77 -9.85 -6.67
N SER A 113 -7.71 -8.62 -7.17
CA SER A 113 -8.79 -7.97 -7.92
C SER A 113 -8.57 -8.02 -9.43
N LEU A 114 -7.31 -8.00 -9.86
CA LEU A 114 -6.95 -7.83 -11.26
C LEU A 114 -7.35 -9.03 -12.13
N GLN A 115 -8.03 -8.76 -13.25
CA GLN A 115 -8.40 -9.77 -14.23
C GLN A 115 -7.29 -9.98 -15.27
N VAL A 116 -7.07 -11.24 -15.68
CA VAL A 116 -6.03 -11.65 -16.66
C VAL A 116 -6.10 -10.92 -18.00
N ARG A 117 -7.30 -10.56 -18.46
CA ARG A 117 -7.48 -9.90 -19.76
C ARG A 117 -6.95 -8.46 -19.75
N THR A 118 -6.68 -7.92 -18.57
CA THR A 118 -6.03 -6.63 -18.41
C THR A 118 -4.55 -6.80 -18.72
N LEU A 119 -4.13 -6.29 -19.87
CA LEU A 119 -2.72 -6.22 -20.23
C LEU A 119 -2.03 -5.27 -19.25
N LEU A 120 -1.15 -5.79 -18.40
CA LEU A 120 -0.34 -4.96 -17.49
C LEU A 120 0.51 -3.93 -18.25
N SER A 121 0.90 -4.26 -19.50
CA SER A 121 1.61 -3.36 -20.42
C SER A 121 0.82 -2.12 -20.85
N ASP A 122 -0.50 -2.11 -20.65
CA ASP A 122 -1.36 -0.99 -21.03
C ASP A 122 -1.53 0.04 -19.90
N ILE A 123 -0.80 -0.14 -18.80
CA ILE A 123 -0.96 0.59 -17.54
C ILE A 123 0.39 1.12 -17.06
N ASP A 124 1.07 1.88 -17.93
CA ASP A 124 2.41 2.45 -17.75
C ASP A 124 2.56 3.46 -16.58
N GLN A 125 1.57 3.58 -15.70
CA GLN A 125 1.55 4.55 -14.59
C GLN A 125 0.90 3.98 -13.33
N CYS A 126 0.89 2.66 -13.18
CA CYS A 126 0.34 2.00 -12.00
C CYS A 126 1.38 1.15 -11.30
N ILE A 127 1.04 0.83 -10.06
CA ILE A 127 1.83 -0.05 -9.20
C ILE A 127 1.10 -1.39 -9.16
N LEU A 128 1.83 -2.49 -9.27
CA LEU A 128 1.26 -3.82 -9.12
C LEU A 128 1.46 -4.30 -7.68
N SER A 129 0.40 -4.65 -6.96
CA SER A 129 0.53 -5.35 -5.67
C SER A 129 0.38 -6.85 -5.89
N LEU A 130 1.42 -7.60 -5.53
CA LEU A 130 1.41 -9.05 -5.47
C LEU A 130 1.07 -9.47 -4.05
N ASP A 131 -0.15 -9.96 -3.87
CA ASP A 131 -0.69 -10.27 -2.54
C ASP A 131 -0.54 -11.76 -2.24
N PHE A 132 -0.09 -12.06 -1.04
CA PHE A 132 0.12 -13.42 -0.54
C PHE A 132 -0.60 -13.61 0.79
N LYS A 133 -1.23 -14.77 0.96
CA LYS A 133 -1.87 -15.20 2.20
C LYS A 133 -1.77 -16.71 2.34
N GLN A 134 -1.45 -17.18 3.54
CA GLN A 134 -1.19 -18.57 3.88
C GLN A 134 -0.17 -19.23 2.91
N ASN A 135 0.91 -18.51 2.58
CA ASN A 135 1.92 -18.90 1.59
C ASN A 135 1.36 -19.15 0.17
N GLN A 136 0.18 -18.62 -0.16
CA GLN A 136 -0.42 -18.72 -1.48
C GLN A 136 -0.56 -17.33 -2.10
N PHE A 137 -0.26 -17.25 -3.40
CA PHE A 137 -0.54 -16.07 -4.20
C PHE A 137 -2.05 -15.87 -4.33
N LEU A 138 -2.53 -14.67 -4.02
CA LEU A 138 -3.91 -14.25 -4.20
C LEU A 138 -4.08 -13.57 -5.55
N GLY A 139 -4.93 -14.15 -6.39
CA GLY A 139 -5.18 -13.65 -7.73
C GLY A 139 -4.91 -14.68 -8.81
N ASN A 140 -4.90 -14.20 -10.05
CA ASN A 140 -4.62 -15.09 -11.17
C ASN A 140 -3.13 -15.38 -11.31
N LYS A 141 -2.73 -16.65 -11.15
CA LYS A 141 -1.33 -17.09 -11.24
C LYS A 141 -0.59 -16.65 -12.52
N LYS A 142 -1.30 -16.34 -13.61
CA LYS A 142 -0.70 -15.77 -14.82
C LYS A 142 -0.01 -14.43 -14.55
N ILE A 143 -0.53 -13.60 -13.66
CA ILE A 143 0.11 -12.35 -13.24
C ILE A 143 1.50 -12.63 -12.68
N LEU A 144 1.61 -13.61 -11.78
CA LEU A 144 2.89 -14.02 -11.18
C LEU A 144 3.84 -14.70 -12.18
N GLN A 145 3.31 -15.33 -13.24
CA GLN A 145 4.09 -16.02 -14.27
C GLN A 145 4.59 -15.08 -15.38
N GLN A 146 3.83 -14.02 -15.69
CA GLN A 146 4.12 -13.08 -16.77
C GLN A 146 4.92 -11.88 -16.25
N VAL A 147 6.10 -12.18 -15.70
CA VAL A 147 7.00 -11.23 -15.04
C VAL A 147 7.41 -10.07 -15.95
N ASP A 148 7.60 -10.35 -17.24
CA ASP A 148 7.95 -9.34 -18.25
C ASP A 148 6.89 -8.23 -18.36
N LEU A 149 5.64 -8.53 -18.02
CA LEU A 149 4.53 -7.58 -18.07
C LEU A 149 4.40 -6.74 -16.79
N TRP A 150 5.15 -7.04 -15.72
CA TRP A 150 5.07 -6.24 -14.50
C TRP A 150 5.51 -4.80 -14.75
N PRO A 151 4.81 -3.80 -14.18
CA PRO A 151 5.23 -2.40 -14.23
C PRO A 151 6.56 -2.20 -13.49
N GLY A 152 7.12 -1.00 -13.58
CA GLY A 152 8.40 -0.67 -12.94
C GLY A 152 8.37 -0.78 -11.41
N GLU A 153 7.20 -0.64 -10.79
CA GLU A 153 7.02 -0.68 -9.33
C GLU A 153 6.07 -1.83 -8.92
N VAL A 154 6.55 -2.70 -8.04
CA VAL A 154 5.80 -3.86 -7.55
C VAL A 154 5.81 -3.91 -6.02
N ILE A 155 4.63 -3.87 -5.41
CA ILE A 155 4.44 -4.13 -3.99
C ILE A 155 4.44 -5.65 -3.77
N VAL A 156 5.20 -6.11 -2.78
CA VAL A 156 5.20 -7.50 -2.31
C VAL A 156 4.53 -7.50 -0.94
N MET A 157 3.30 -7.99 -0.88
CA MET A 157 2.47 -7.93 0.32
C MET A 157 2.20 -9.33 0.88
N ASN A 158 2.73 -9.62 2.06
CA ASN A 158 2.29 -10.79 2.83
C ASN A 158 1.20 -10.36 3.84
N LEU A 159 -0.05 -10.65 3.51
CA LEU A 159 -1.21 -10.32 4.33
C LEU A 159 -1.19 -11.01 5.69
N ASP A 160 -0.58 -12.18 5.82
CA ASP A 160 -0.49 -12.87 7.11
C ASP A 160 0.34 -12.06 8.10
N ARG A 161 1.25 -11.19 7.65
CA ARG A 161 2.13 -10.40 8.52
C ARG A 161 1.59 -9.01 8.83
N VAL A 162 0.52 -8.58 8.16
CA VAL A 162 -0.09 -7.26 8.34
C VAL A 162 -0.72 -7.16 9.74
N GLY A 163 -0.32 -6.15 10.52
CA GLY A 163 -0.91 -5.83 11.81
C GLY A 163 -0.63 -6.83 12.94
N ILE A 164 0.30 -7.78 12.78
CA ILE A 164 0.55 -8.85 13.79
C ILE A 164 2.02 -9.02 14.22
N GLU A 165 2.86 -8.02 13.99
CA GLU A 165 4.24 -7.91 14.54
C GLU A 165 5.18 -9.09 14.25
N LEU A 166 5.02 -9.78 13.11
CA LEU A 166 5.89 -10.90 12.71
C LEU A 166 7.17 -10.49 11.96
N GLY A 167 7.35 -9.21 11.64
CA GLY A 167 8.47 -8.75 10.81
C GLY A 167 8.20 -8.87 9.31
N PRO A 168 8.97 -8.19 8.45
CA PRO A 168 8.86 -8.30 7.00
C PRO A 168 9.13 -9.73 6.50
N ASP A 169 8.51 -10.09 5.37
CA ASP A 169 8.76 -11.37 4.72
C ASP A 169 9.97 -11.32 3.78
N PHE A 170 11.17 -11.39 4.36
CA PHE A 170 12.42 -11.33 3.59
C PHE A 170 12.56 -12.45 2.57
N ASP A 171 12.08 -13.66 2.88
CA ASP A 171 12.13 -14.80 1.95
C ASP A 171 11.23 -14.55 0.74
N LEU A 172 10.01 -14.06 0.96
CA LEU A 172 9.10 -13.69 -0.12
C LEU A 172 9.66 -12.53 -0.97
N ILE A 173 10.19 -11.49 -0.32
CA ILE A 173 10.80 -10.35 -1.01
C ILE A 173 11.97 -10.84 -1.89
N ALA A 174 12.83 -11.71 -1.36
CA ALA A 174 13.94 -12.29 -2.11
C ALA A 174 13.47 -13.18 -3.27
N ASP A 175 12.45 -14.02 -3.07
CA ASP A 175 11.85 -14.84 -4.14
C ASP A 175 11.35 -13.96 -5.29
N ILE A 176 10.58 -12.92 -4.99
CA ILE A 176 10.04 -12.02 -6.03
C ILE A 176 11.16 -11.23 -6.71
N HIS A 177 12.15 -10.74 -5.96
CA HIS A 177 13.30 -10.03 -6.54
C HIS A 177 14.11 -10.92 -7.49
N SER A 178 14.21 -12.22 -7.19
CA SER A 178 14.92 -13.17 -8.04
C SER A 178 14.25 -13.38 -9.40
N ARG A 179 12.92 -13.15 -9.50
CA ARG A 179 12.14 -13.31 -10.73
C ARG A 179 12.29 -12.12 -11.68
N LYS A 180 12.41 -10.90 -11.16
CA LYS A 180 12.63 -9.66 -11.93
C LYS A 180 13.63 -8.76 -11.20
N ARG A 181 14.87 -8.67 -11.67
CA ARG A 181 15.91 -7.91 -10.96
C ARG A 181 15.85 -6.41 -11.21
N ASP A 182 15.27 -6.00 -12.33
CA ASP A 182 15.13 -4.61 -12.77
C ASP A 182 13.85 -3.95 -12.25
N VAL A 183 12.98 -4.68 -11.55
CA VAL A 183 11.79 -4.10 -10.92
C VAL A 183 12.12 -3.45 -9.59
N GLN A 184 11.48 -2.32 -9.32
CA GLN A 184 11.54 -1.66 -8.04
C GLN A 184 10.54 -2.29 -7.08
N LEU A 185 11.04 -3.11 -6.14
CA LEU A 185 10.20 -3.72 -5.12
C LEU A 185 9.90 -2.76 -3.98
N ILE A 186 8.65 -2.78 -3.56
CA ILE A 186 8.15 -2.15 -2.35
C ILE A 186 7.78 -3.25 -1.35
N ALA A 187 8.43 -3.25 -0.19
CA ALA A 187 8.10 -4.22 0.85
C ALA A 187 6.85 -3.77 1.61
N ALA A 188 5.90 -4.69 1.79
CA ALA A 188 4.67 -4.45 2.53
C ALA A 188 4.30 -5.63 3.45
N GLY A 189 3.75 -5.29 4.61
CA GLY A 189 3.36 -6.25 5.64
C GLY A 189 4.47 -6.52 6.66
N GLY A 190 4.13 -6.38 7.93
CA GLY A 190 4.93 -6.90 9.04
C GLY A 190 6.08 -6.01 9.54
N VAL A 191 6.33 -4.82 8.98
CA VAL A 191 7.38 -3.90 9.52
C VAL A 191 7.06 -3.56 10.99
N ARG A 192 7.95 -3.90 11.92
CA ARG A 192 7.75 -3.71 13.36
C ARG A 192 8.35 -2.42 13.90
N GLY A 193 9.38 -1.90 13.25
CA GLY A 193 10.13 -0.74 13.74
C GLY A 193 11.43 -0.51 12.98
N HIS A 194 12.30 0.33 13.54
CA HIS A 194 13.51 0.81 12.87
C HIS A 194 14.48 -0.31 12.47
N GLY A 195 14.67 -1.35 13.29
CA GLY A 195 15.57 -2.46 12.94
C GLY A 195 15.17 -3.21 11.67
N ASP A 196 13.85 -3.36 11.43
CA ASP A 196 13.34 -3.97 10.20
C ASP A 196 13.59 -3.04 8.99
N LEU A 197 13.50 -1.71 9.17
CA LEU A 197 13.81 -0.74 8.12
C LEU A 197 15.29 -0.77 7.72
N VAL A 198 16.20 -0.86 8.69
CA VAL A 198 17.63 -1.02 8.41
C VAL A 198 17.86 -2.31 7.62
N SER A 199 17.28 -3.43 8.07
CA SER A 199 17.40 -4.73 7.40
C SER A 199 16.86 -4.70 5.97
N LEU A 200 15.73 -4.04 5.73
CA LEU A 200 15.14 -3.89 4.39
C LEU A 200 16.00 -3.00 3.49
N ALA A 201 16.56 -1.92 4.02
CA ALA A 201 17.46 -1.03 3.29
C ALA A 201 18.77 -1.75 2.90
N GLU A 202 19.35 -2.53 3.80
CA GLU A 202 20.54 -3.37 3.56
C GLU A 202 20.26 -4.46 2.51
N ALA A 203 19.05 -5.01 2.50
CA ALA A 203 18.59 -5.94 1.46
C ALA A 203 18.29 -5.25 0.11
N GLY A 204 18.50 -3.93 -0.01
CA GLY A 204 18.35 -3.18 -1.25
C GLY A 204 16.94 -2.66 -1.52
N THR A 205 16.00 -2.84 -0.59
CA THR A 205 14.62 -2.33 -0.71
C THR A 205 14.63 -0.81 -0.81
N LYS A 206 13.93 -0.26 -1.81
CA LYS A 206 13.92 1.18 -2.08
C LYS A 206 12.75 1.91 -1.46
N LYS A 207 11.61 1.22 -1.31
CA LYS A 207 10.39 1.77 -0.71
C LYS A 207 9.76 0.76 0.24
N VAL A 208 9.12 1.25 1.29
CA VAL A 208 8.48 0.42 2.31
C VAL A 208 7.12 1.00 2.69
N LEU A 209 6.12 0.12 2.76
CA LEU A 209 4.79 0.45 3.30
C LEU A 209 4.77 0.22 4.82
N ILE A 210 4.32 1.22 5.60
CA ILE A 210 4.20 1.12 7.07
C ILE A 210 2.83 1.62 7.53
N ALA A 211 2.12 0.79 8.30
CA ALA A 211 0.92 1.17 9.06
C ALA A 211 1.21 1.12 10.57
N SER A 212 1.07 -0.06 11.17
CA SER A 212 0.99 -0.23 12.63
C SER A 212 2.21 0.32 13.38
N ALA A 213 3.43 0.10 12.89
CA ALA A 213 4.64 0.61 13.56
C ALA A 213 4.72 2.14 13.61
N LEU A 214 4.12 2.83 12.63
CA LEU A 214 4.04 4.29 12.61
C LEU A 214 3.01 4.77 13.65
N HIS A 215 1.79 4.24 13.60
CA HIS A 215 0.71 4.61 14.52
C HIS A 215 0.97 4.22 15.99
N GLN A 216 1.77 3.20 16.24
CA GLN A 216 2.17 2.77 17.58
C GLN A 216 3.42 3.52 18.12
N GLY A 217 3.94 4.50 17.39
CA GLY A 217 5.11 5.28 17.80
C GLY A 217 6.44 4.52 17.80
N LYS A 218 6.50 3.34 17.14
CA LYS A 218 7.74 2.53 17.02
C LYS A 218 8.72 3.09 16.00
N ILE A 219 8.24 3.99 15.14
CA ILE A 219 9.04 4.79 14.20
C ILE A 219 8.95 6.25 14.61
N THR A 220 10.05 6.82 15.10
CA THR A 220 10.10 8.23 15.50
C THR A 220 10.46 9.14 14.34
N ARG A 221 10.21 10.45 14.50
CA ARG A 221 10.58 11.47 13.52
C ARG A 221 12.08 11.49 13.25
N GLU A 222 12.91 11.28 14.27
CA GLU A 222 14.37 11.21 14.14
C GLU A 222 14.83 10.00 13.32
N MET A 223 14.13 8.87 13.44
CA MET A 223 14.39 7.69 12.62
C MET A 223 14.03 7.94 11.17
N LEU A 224 12.89 8.60 10.90
CA LEU A 224 12.44 8.91 9.53
C LEU A 224 13.42 9.83 8.78
N LYS A 225 14.09 10.75 9.48
CA LYS A 225 15.11 11.65 8.87
C LYS A 225 16.34 10.92 8.31
N GLN A 226 16.53 9.65 8.64
CA GLN A 226 17.68 8.86 8.18
C GLN A 226 17.47 8.24 6.79
N TYR A 227 16.26 8.34 6.25
CA TYR A 227 15.78 7.60 5.09
C TYR A 227 15.46 8.49 3.89
#